data_AF-A0AAV2QDJ0-F1
#
_entry.id   AF-A0AAV2QDJ0-F1
#
_cell.length_a   1.000
_cell.length_b   1.000
_cell.length_c   1.000
_cell.angle_alpha   90.00
_cell.angle_beta   90.00
_cell.angle_gamma   90.00
#
_symmetry.space_group_name_H-M   'P 1'
#
loop_
_entity.id
_entity.type
_entity.pdbx_description
1 polymer ?
#
loop_
_entity_poly.entity_id
_entity_poly.type
_entity_poly.pdbx_seq_one_letter_code
_entity_poly.pdbx_strand_id
1 'polypeptide(L)'
;MPIDFNLVIIDTPGLGDTRGIEFDKKLFERLEILFNSDDFGVGELNCIGLVTPSSDVRLTNKQLYILDSCMRIFGTDVKHIINILATFSDVGVPEILPVLKAAGVEYHALHKFNNSSIFLSNRKPSSNEFNKNQLLWNYVVHCTSDFMEYLQGSKSISLILTPGVLENRRMLNEKGRVLEQKLQLILSKVYNFTEMKEVMEQNQNAQLKITILEPFKERYEKKALNCCSCNVTCHKPCPINCKICKEMKHSGNRKNCTVCKCSFKAHERDNYHFKFVWKQDLKNVDRKYKEQIKQESDKATKELIQCLREIKNCVETLKHIALRPSQITMENYIGNILEEEKLIYNDSYSKKVAMLQSIHEAEKMSASLLNNDDELVELFNRIELANKTQINKQMGCWIM
;
A
#
# COMPACT_ATOMS: atom_id res chain seq x y z
N MET A 1 -1.07 33.69 0.23
CA MET A 1 0.19 34.48 0.21
C MET A 1 1.25 33.56 0.77
N PRO A 2 2.32 33.22 0.04
CA PRO A 2 3.40 32.44 0.62
C PRO A 2 3.96 33.27 1.76
N ILE A 3 4.11 32.65 2.93
CA ILE A 3 4.75 33.32 4.05
C ILE A 3 6.25 33.16 3.81
N ASP A 4 6.98 34.27 3.71
CA ASP A 4 8.44 34.26 3.57
C ASP A 4 9.08 33.74 4.87
N PHE A 5 9.31 32.43 4.93
CA PHE A 5 10.04 31.79 6.00
C PHE A 5 11.41 31.36 5.50
N ASN A 6 12.46 31.72 6.24
CA ASN A 6 13.84 31.29 5.94
C ASN A 6 14.08 29.80 6.22
N LEU A 7 13.17 29.14 6.95
CA LEU A 7 13.21 27.72 7.27
C LEU A 7 11.78 27.21 7.50
N VAL A 8 11.43 26.13 6.83
CA VAL A 8 10.16 25.41 7.04
C VAL A 8 10.50 23.99 7.48
N ILE A 9 10.06 23.62 8.69
CA ILE A 9 10.17 22.26 9.22
C ILE A 9 8.79 21.63 9.20
N ILE A 10 8.67 20.51 8.48
CA ILE A 10 7.44 19.72 8.41
C ILE A 10 7.62 18.52 9.33
N ASP A 11 7.13 18.65 10.56
CA ASP A 11 7.10 17.52 11.48
C ASP A 11 5.91 16.61 11.13
N THR A 12 6.18 15.32 10.97
CA THR A 12 5.17 14.32 10.64
C THR A 12 4.90 13.45 11.86
N PRO A 13 3.64 13.04 12.09
CA PRO A 13 3.37 12.03 13.12
C PRO A 13 4.22 10.78 12.87
N GLY A 14 4.73 10.18 13.95
CA GLY A 14 5.45 8.92 13.86
C GLY A 14 4.62 7.87 13.11
N LEU A 15 5.14 7.42 11.97
CA LEU A 15 4.55 6.34 11.20
C LEU A 15 4.74 5.01 11.94
N GLY A 16 3.76 4.09 11.85
CA GLY A 16 3.86 2.78 12.50
C GLY A 16 3.68 2.78 14.03
N ASP A 17 3.14 3.88 14.59
CA ASP A 17 2.72 3.99 15.99
C ASP A 17 1.51 3.06 16.29
N THR A 18 1.09 2.98 17.55
CA THR A 18 -0.04 2.16 18.04
C THR A 18 -1.39 2.39 17.33
N ARG A 19 -1.48 3.44 16.50
CA ARG A 19 -2.67 3.87 15.76
C ARG A 19 -2.96 3.03 14.50
N GLY A 20 -2.03 2.18 14.08
CA GLY A 20 -2.24 1.15 13.04
C GLY A 20 -2.21 1.64 11.60
N ILE A 21 -2.28 0.68 10.66
CA ILE A 21 -2.05 0.87 9.22
C ILE A 21 -3.06 1.84 8.59
N GLU A 22 -4.29 1.92 9.09
CA GLU A 22 -5.29 2.85 8.54
C GLU A 22 -4.91 4.32 8.82
N PHE A 23 -4.24 4.58 9.93
CA PHE A 23 -3.68 5.90 10.21
C PHE A 23 -2.51 6.22 9.28
N ASP A 24 -1.62 5.25 9.06
CA ASP A 24 -0.51 5.40 8.11
C ASP A 24 -1.03 5.68 6.68
N LYS A 25 -2.08 4.98 6.23
CA LYS A 25 -2.75 5.24 4.95
C LYS A 25 -3.26 6.69 4.86
N LYS A 26 -3.94 7.18 5.90
CA LYS A 26 -4.43 8.57 5.96
C LYS A 26 -3.27 9.59 6.00
N LEU A 27 -2.17 9.26 6.65
CA LEU A 27 -0.97 10.11 6.70
C LEU A 27 -0.32 10.20 5.32
N PHE A 28 -0.15 9.08 4.62
CA PHE A 28 0.36 9.07 3.25
C PHE A 28 -0.54 9.84 2.28
N GLU A 29 -1.87 9.70 2.39
CA GLU A 29 -2.80 10.51 1.58
C GLU A 29 -2.66 12.01 1.87
N ARG A 30 -2.41 12.41 3.13
CA ARG A 30 -2.17 13.81 3.50
C ARG A 30 -0.83 14.32 2.98
N LEU A 31 0.23 13.51 3.05
CA LEU A 31 1.53 13.85 2.49
C LEU A 31 1.44 13.98 0.96
N GLU A 32 0.73 13.09 0.28
CA GLU A 32 0.46 13.20 -1.15
C GLU A 32 -0.29 14.50 -1.49
N ILE A 33 -1.28 14.91 -0.69
CA ILE A 33 -1.95 16.21 -0.88
C ILE A 33 -0.97 17.37 -0.65
N LEU A 34 -0.14 17.31 0.40
CA LEU A 34 0.83 18.35 0.73
C LEU A 34 1.86 18.56 -0.38
N PHE A 35 2.32 17.50 -1.04
CA PHE A 35 3.34 17.61 -2.10
C PHE A 35 2.76 17.81 -3.50
N ASN A 36 1.46 17.57 -3.71
CA ASN A 36 0.81 17.68 -5.04
C ASN A 36 -0.27 18.77 -5.12
N SER A 37 -0.35 19.69 -4.15
CA SER A 37 -1.32 20.79 -4.15
C SER A 37 -0.74 22.05 -4.79
N ASP A 38 -1.42 22.58 -5.80
CA ASP A 38 -1.00 23.79 -6.53
C ASP A 38 -1.10 25.08 -5.67
N ASP A 39 -2.02 25.13 -4.69
CA ASP A 39 -2.36 26.36 -3.95
C ASP A 39 -1.61 26.50 -2.60
N PHE A 40 -1.22 25.38 -1.98
CA PHE A 40 -0.63 25.33 -0.62
C PHE A 40 0.44 24.23 -0.46
N GLY A 41 0.92 23.67 -1.57
CA GLY A 41 1.84 22.54 -1.54
C GLY A 41 3.29 22.94 -1.33
N VAL A 42 4.10 21.96 -0.89
CA VAL A 42 5.54 22.08 -0.77
C VAL A 42 6.15 21.62 -2.10
N GLY A 43 6.53 22.59 -2.94
CA GLY A 43 7.05 22.32 -4.29
C GLY A 43 8.53 21.92 -4.33
N GLU A 44 9.29 22.15 -3.26
CA GLU A 44 10.72 21.86 -3.17
C GLU A 44 11.10 21.36 -1.78
N LEU A 45 12.09 20.48 -1.70
CA LEU A 45 12.69 20.03 -0.44
C LEU A 45 14.22 20.15 -0.49
N ASN A 46 14.81 20.64 0.59
CA ASN A 46 16.25 20.65 0.80
C ASN A 46 16.76 19.43 1.59
N CYS A 47 15.89 18.83 2.41
CA CYS A 47 16.24 17.71 3.29
C CYS A 47 15.02 16.88 3.67
N ILE A 48 15.17 15.56 3.68
CA ILE A 48 14.27 14.58 4.28
C ILE A 48 15.01 13.93 5.45
N GLY A 49 14.55 14.18 6.67
CA GLY A 49 15.15 13.62 7.88
C GLY A 49 14.47 12.32 8.33
N LEU A 50 15.19 11.20 8.28
CA LEU A 50 14.77 9.94 8.89
C LEU A 50 15.23 9.90 10.34
N VAL A 51 14.30 10.09 11.27
CA VAL A 51 14.58 10.13 12.70
C VAL A 51 14.62 8.72 13.27
N THR A 52 15.74 8.33 13.87
CA THR A 52 15.93 6.98 14.47
C THR A 52 16.82 7.04 15.70
N PRO A 53 16.55 6.26 16.77
CA PRO A 53 17.47 6.12 17.89
C PRO A 53 18.83 5.55 17.47
N SER A 54 19.90 6.10 18.03
CA SER A 54 21.27 5.71 17.70
C SER A 54 21.63 4.27 18.11
N SER A 55 20.97 3.76 19.16
CA SER A 55 21.16 2.44 19.77
C SER A 55 20.30 1.35 19.16
N ASP A 56 19.49 1.66 18.13
CA ASP A 56 18.65 0.65 17.50
C ASP A 56 19.51 -0.36 16.74
N VAL A 57 19.54 -1.60 17.22
CA VAL A 57 20.31 -2.70 16.62
C VAL A 57 19.54 -3.51 15.57
N ARG A 58 18.27 -3.17 15.33
CA ARG A 58 17.39 -3.81 14.34
C ARG A 58 16.41 -2.80 13.77
N LEU A 59 16.22 -2.85 12.45
CA LEU A 59 15.07 -2.23 11.82
C LEU A 59 13.87 -3.17 12.01
N THR A 60 12.82 -2.66 12.64
CA THR A 60 11.54 -3.37 12.68
C THR A 60 10.96 -3.43 11.26
N ASN A 61 10.16 -4.46 10.95
CA ASN A 61 9.40 -4.51 9.68
C ASN A 61 8.59 -3.22 9.42
N LYS A 62 8.21 -2.53 10.51
CA LYS A 62 7.53 -1.24 10.49
C LYS A 62 8.41 -0.11 9.96
N GLN A 63 9.67 -0.01 10.40
CA GLN A 63 10.62 1.00 9.92
C GLN A 63 10.99 0.78 8.44
N LEU A 64 11.06 -0.48 8.00
CA LEU A 64 11.24 -0.82 6.58
C LEU A 64 10.05 -0.37 5.73
N TYR A 65 8.83 -0.68 6.17
CA TYR A 65 7.59 -0.24 5.51
C TYR A 65 7.51 1.30 5.38
N ILE A 66 7.93 2.03 6.41
CA ILE A 66 7.96 3.51 6.42
C ILE A 66 8.91 4.04 5.37
N LEU A 67 10.12 3.48 5.33
CA LEU A 67 11.12 3.86 4.36
C LEU A 67 10.60 3.62 2.93
N ASP A 68 10.08 2.43 2.66
CA ASP A 68 9.54 2.07 1.35
C ASP A 68 8.37 2.97 0.93
N SER A 69 7.53 3.36 1.90
CA SER A 69 6.39 4.25 1.66
C SER A 69 6.81 5.70 1.42
N CYS A 70 7.82 6.23 2.12
CA CYS A 70 8.42 7.54 1.82
C CYS A 70 9.06 7.56 0.43
N MET A 71 9.80 6.51 0.09
CA MET A 71 10.40 6.34 -1.24
C MET A 71 9.32 6.33 -2.35
N ARG A 72 8.15 5.74 -2.09
CA ARG A 72 7.01 5.77 -3.03
C ARG A 72 6.50 7.19 -3.32
N ILE A 73 6.47 8.08 -2.32
CA ILE A 73 6.00 9.47 -2.49
C ILE A 73 6.97 10.26 -3.36
N PHE A 74 8.26 10.22 -3.02
CA PHE A 74 9.21 11.22 -3.51
C PHE A 74 10.00 10.80 -4.75
N GLY A 75 10.09 9.50 -5.08
CA GLY A 75 10.77 9.03 -6.29
C GLY A 75 12.30 9.12 -6.29
N THR A 76 12.92 8.81 -7.44
CA THR A 76 14.38 8.61 -7.58
C THR A 76 15.23 9.79 -7.19
N ASP A 77 14.66 10.98 -7.36
CA ASP A 77 15.43 12.20 -7.42
C ASP A 77 15.76 12.72 -6.00
N VAL A 78 15.04 12.27 -4.97
CA VAL A 78 15.27 12.72 -3.58
C VAL A 78 16.34 11.94 -2.81
N LYS A 79 16.95 10.90 -3.39
CA LYS A 79 18.01 10.10 -2.73
C LYS A 79 19.10 10.98 -2.12
N HIS A 80 19.45 12.05 -2.82
CA HIS A 80 20.53 12.94 -2.45
C HIS A 80 20.18 13.93 -1.32
N ILE A 81 18.93 13.95 -0.86
CA ILE A 81 18.48 14.80 0.26
C ILE A 81 17.93 13.99 1.44
N ILE A 82 17.99 12.65 1.38
CA ILE A 82 17.63 11.78 2.52
C ILE A 82 18.79 11.75 3.50
N ASN A 83 18.52 12.13 4.75
CA ASN A 83 19.52 12.20 5.82
C ASN A 83 19.04 11.42 7.04
N ILE A 84 19.97 10.79 7.75
CA ILE A 84 19.68 10.12 9.02
C ILE A 84 19.83 11.12 10.15
N LEU A 85 18.77 11.30 10.94
CA LEU A 85 18.77 12.11 12.15
C LEU A 85 18.81 11.15 13.35
N ALA A 86 20.01 10.78 13.77
CA ALA A 86 20.23 9.82 14.85
C ALA A 86 20.00 10.49 16.22
N THR A 87 18.93 10.12 16.91
CA THR A 87 18.58 10.63 18.24
C THR A 87 19.20 9.79 19.34
N PHE A 88 19.26 10.33 20.57
CA PHE A 88 19.93 9.67 21.70
C PHE A 88 21.37 9.26 21.36
N SER A 89 22.03 10.04 20.48
CA SER A 89 23.37 9.70 20.02
C SER A 89 24.39 10.37 20.93
N ASP A 90 25.02 9.58 21.78
CA ASP A 90 26.17 9.97 22.59
C ASP A 90 27.46 10.03 21.73
N VAL A 91 28.61 9.95 22.39
CA VAL A 91 29.93 9.95 21.75
C VAL A 91 30.17 8.60 21.06
N GLY A 92 30.24 8.61 19.72
CA GLY A 92 30.54 7.41 18.94
C GLY A 92 29.89 7.40 17.55
N VAL A 93 30.10 6.30 16.83
CA VAL A 93 29.39 5.97 15.59
C VAL A 93 28.08 5.25 15.97
N PRO A 94 26.90 5.72 15.53
CA PRO A 94 25.62 5.08 15.86
C PRO A 94 25.55 3.60 15.42
N GLU A 95 25.04 2.74 16.29
CA GLU A 95 24.89 1.29 16.05
C GLU A 95 23.83 0.97 15.00
N ILE A 96 22.92 1.92 14.73
CA ILE A 96 21.92 1.83 13.67
C ILE A 96 22.52 1.84 12.24
N LEU A 97 23.75 2.34 12.05
CA LEU A 97 24.34 2.46 10.71
C LEU A 97 24.56 1.11 9.99
N PRO A 98 25.20 0.09 10.60
CA PRO A 98 25.28 -1.25 10.01
C PRO A 98 23.91 -1.85 9.65
N VAL A 99 22.88 -1.57 10.47
CA VAL A 99 21.52 -2.09 10.29
C VAL A 99 20.85 -1.45 9.08
N LEU A 100 20.95 -0.12 8.96
CA LEU A 100 20.48 0.63 7.78
C LEU A 100 21.17 0.14 6.51
N LYS A 101 22.49 -0.09 6.57
CA LYS A 101 23.26 -0.62 5.44
C LYS A 101 22.79 -2.03 5.05
N ALA A 102 22.56 -2.93 6.01
CA ALA A 102 22.07 -4.28 5.75
C ALA A 102 20.65 -4.28 5.14
N ALA A 103 19.81 -3.29 5.51
CA ALA A 103 18.50 -3.06 4.91
C ALA A 103 18.55 -2.30 3.57
N GLY A 104 19.73 -2.02 3.04
CA GLY A 104 19.94 -1.32 1.77
C GLY A 104 19.53 0.15 1.80
N VAL A 105 19.43 0.79 2.97
CA VAL A 105 19.05 2.21 3.10
C VAL A 105 20.17 3.09 2.58
N GLU A 106 19.91 3.76 1.47
CA GLU A 106 20.79 4.80 0.93
C GLU A 106 20.41 6.14 1.57
N TYR A 107 21.41 6.83 2.12
CA TYR A 107 21.27 8.14 2.72
C TYR A 107 22.49 9.00 2.37
N HIS A 108 22.31 10.32 2.35
CA HIS A 108 23.33 11.29 1.99
C HIS A 108 24.26 11.62 3.16
N ALA A 109 23.70 12.06 4.29
CA ALA A 109 24.46 12.40 5.49
C ALA A 109 23.82 11.85 6.77
N LEU A 110 24.64 11.80 7.82
CA LEU A 110 24.24 11.45 9.18
C LEU A 110 24.40 12.69 10.07
N HIS A 111 23.34 13.04 10.79
CA HIS A 111 23.33 14.08 11.80
C HIS A 111 22.96 13.46 13.15
N LYS A 112 23.73 13.79 14.18
CA LYS A 112 23.56 13.25 15.53
C LYS A 112 22.87 14.27 16.41
N PHE A 113 21.89 13.83 17.17
CA PHE A 113 21.18 14.66 18.13
C PHE A 113 21.11 13.95 19.48
N ASN A 114 21.38 14.72 20.53
CA ASN A 114 21.18 14.30 21.90
C ASN A 114 20.49 15.42 22.64
N ASN A 115 19.33 15.15 23.22
CA ASN A 115 18.52 16.20 23.85
C ASN A 115 18.63 16.15 25.38
N SER A 116 19.52 15.32 25.94
CA SER A 116 19.69 15.15 27.39
C SER A 116 19.97 16.47 28.12
N SER A 117 20.70 17.39 27.48
CA SER A 117 21.03 18.70 28.05
C SER A 117 19.84 19.65 28.20
N ILE A 118 18.78 19.48 27.40
CA ILE A 118 17.56 20.32 27.44
C ILE A 118 16.75 20.04 28.71
N PHE A 119 16.85 18.82 29.25
CA PHE A 119 16.10 18.39 30.43
C PHE A 119 16.87 18.57 31.75
N LEU A 120 18.03 19.22 31.70
CA LEU A 120 18.83 19.49 32.90
C LEU A 120 18.13 20.53 33.79
N SER A 121 18.17 20.31 35.11
CA SER A 121 17.57 21.23 36.07
C SER A 121 18.38 22.53 36.19
N ASN A 122 17.69 23.67 36.26
CA ASN A 122 18.29 24.98 36.56
C ASN A 122 18.73 25.16 38.03
N ARG A 123 18.61 24.12 38.87
CA ARG A 123 19.11 24.15 40.24
C ARG A 123 20.63 24.22 40.23
N LYS A 124 21.24 24.94 41.19
CA LYS A 124 22.70 25.05 41.32
C LYS A 124 23.33 23.64 41.33
N PRO A 125 23.98 23.21 40.23
CA PRO A 125 24.59 21.90 40.18
C PRO A 125 25.87 21.93 41.02
N SER A 126 26.34 20.76 41.45
CA SER A 126 27.71 20.63 41.95
C SER A 126 28.72 21.04 40.87
N SER A 127 29.95 21.42 41.24
CA SER A 127 30.97 21.85 40.27
C SER A 127 31.27 20.79 39.19
N ASN A 128 31.24 19.51 39.56
CA ASN A 128 31.39 18.39 38.63
C ASN A 128 30.19 18.21 37.68
N GLU A 129 28.97 18.43 38.15
CA GLU A 129 27.77 18.40 37.31
C GLU A 129 27.71 19.61 36.37
N PHE A 130 28.14 20.79 36.82
CA PHE A 130 28.22 21.99 36.00
C PHE A 130 29.13 21.77 34.77
N ASN A 131 30.33 21.23 34.97
CA ASN A 131 31.27 20.94 33.88
C ASN A 131 30.71 19.91 32.89
N LYS A 132 30.05 18.85 33.38
CA LYS A 132 29.41 17.84 32.51
C LYS A 132 28.24 18.41 31.72
N ASN A 133 27.39 19.20 32.38
CA ASN A 133 26.23 19.85 31.75
C ASN A 133 26.66 20.82 30.65
N GLN A 134 27.74 21.57 30.89
CA GLN A 134 28.31 22.49 29.90
C GLN A 134 28.88 21.74 28.68
N LEU A 135 29.59 20.63 28.89
CA LEU A 135 30.10 19.80 27.79
C LEU A 135 28.97 19.21 26.95
N LEU A 136 27.92 18.69 27.60
CA LEU A 136 26.72 18.19 26.90
C LEU A 136 26.02 19.30 26.12
N TRP A 137 25.85 20.49 26.71
CA TRP A 137 25.26 21.64 26.03
C TRP A 137 26.07 22.06 24.80
N ASN A 138 27.39 22.19 24.94
CA ASN A 138 28.28 22.53 23.82
C ASN A 138 28.20 21.50 22.70
N TYR A 139 28.09 20.20 23.03
CA TYR A 139 27.90 19.14 22.04
C TYR A 139 26.56 19.30 21.29
N VAL A 140 25.46 19.58 21.99
CA VAL A 140 24.15 19.82 21.36
C VAL A 140 24.18 21.02 20.44
N VAL A 141 24.76 22.14 20.89
CA VAL A 141 24.90 23.35 20.08
C VAL A 141 25.72 23.05 18.83
N HIS A 142 26.88 22.40 18.99
CA HIS A 142 27.74 22.05 17.86
C HIS A 142 27.03 21.17 16.83
N CYS A 143 26.41 20.05 17.23
CA CYS A 143 25.71 19.17 16.29
C CYS A 143 24.51 19.86 15.62
N THR A 144 23.81 20.75 16.34
CA THR A 144 22.71 21.53 15.77
C THR A 144 23.23 22.56 14.76
N SER A 145 24.33 23.26 15.08
CA SER A 145 24.98 24.21 14.17
C SER A 145 25.45 23.54 12.89
N ASP A 146 26.12 22.38 12.99
CA ASP A 146 26.58 21.61 11.83
C ASP A 146 25.41 21.21 10.91
N PHE A 147 24.27 20.81 11.50
CA PHE A 147 23.07 20.49 10.73
C PHE A 147 22.48 21.74 10.03
N MET A 148 22.45 22.88 10.71
CA MET A 148 21.96 24.13 10.12
C MET A 148 22.86 24.61 8.97
N GLU A 149 24.18 24.51 9.12
CA GLU A 149 25.13 24.83 8.05
C GLU A 149 24.97 23.89 6.85
N TYR A 150 24.77 22.59 7.10
CA TYR A 150 24.42 21.63 6.05
C TYR A 150 23.14 22.03 5.30
N LEU A 151 22.07 22.41 6.02
CA LEU A 151 20.81 22.83 5.40
C LEU A 151 20.98 24.10 4.55
N GLN A 152 21.79 25.06 4.99
CA GLN A 152 22.09 26.28 4.23
C GLN A 152 22.84 25.99 2.91
N GLY A 153 23.74 25.01 2.91
CA GLY A 153 24.47 24.58 1.71
C GLY A 153 23.70 23.61 0.81
N SER A 154 22.56 23.08 1.27
CA SER A 154 21.81 22.04 0.58
C SER A 154 20.98 22.60 -0.57
N LYS A 155 21.23 22.08 -1.78
CA LYS A 155 20.42 22.40 -2.96
C LYS A 155 19.01 21.84 -2.79
N SER A 156 18.00 22.64 -3.12
CA SER A 156 16.63 22.15 -3.16
C SER A 156 16.44 21.20 -4.34
N ILE A 157 15.59 20.21 -4.12
CA ILE A 157 15.07 19.33 -5.16
C ILE A 157 13.61 19.66 -5.35
N SER A 158 13.24 19.95 -6.60
CA SER A 158 11.84 20.14 -6.94
C SER A 158 11.09 18.82 -6.77
N LEU A 159 10.09 18.84 -5.91
CA LEU A 159 9.11 17.77 -5.78
C LEU A 159 8.07 17.79 -6.90
N ILE A 160 8.06 18.87 -7.68
CA ILE A 160 7.43 18.92 -8.99
C ILE A 160 8.29 18.08 -9.94
N LEU A 161 8.26 16.75 -9.74
CA LEU A 161 8.62 15.78 -10.76
C LEU A 161 7.90 16.21 -12.05
N THR A 162 8.54 16.06 -13.22
CA THR A 162 7.93 16.41 -14.51
C THR A 162 6.45 15.97 -14.52
N PRO A 163 5.48 16.83 -14.88
CA PRO A 163 4.06 16.57 -14.67
C PRO A 163 3.57 15.17 -15.12
N GLY A 164 4.23 14.58 -16.13
CA GLY A 164 3.95 13.22 -16.59
C GLY A 164 4.27 12.09 -15.58
N VAL A 165 5.28 12.23 -14.72
CA VAL A 165 5.67 11.19 -13.75
C VAL A 165 4.71 11.17 -12.55
N LEU A 166 4.30 12.34 -12.04
CA LEU A 166 3.30 12.45 -10.97
C LEU A 166 1.94 11.93 -11.44
N GLU A 167 1.51 12.33 -12.63
CA GLU A 167 0.25 11.86 -13.22
C GLU A 167 0.30 10.34 -13.44
N ASN A 168 1.42 9.81 -13.94
CA ASN A 168 1.59 8.36 -14.12
C ASN A 168 1.54 7.61 -12.77
N ARG A 169 2.20 8.11 -11.73
CA ARG A 169 2.18 7.47 -10.40
C ARG A 169 0.81 7.54 -9.75
N ARG A 170 0.14 8.69 -9.80
CA ARG A 170 -1.23 8.86 -9.31
C ARG A 170 -2.18 7.87 -10.00
N MET A 171 -2.14 7.84 -11.33
CA MET A 171 -2.93 6.91 -12.14
C MET A 171 -2.60 5.45 -11.79
N LEU A 172 -1.33 5.09 -11.59
CA LEU A 172 -0.91 3.74 -11.22
C LEU A 172 -1.39 3.35 -9.81
N ASN A 173 -1.37 4.27 -8.85
CA ASN A 173 -1.90 4.04 -7.50
C ASN A 173 -3.41 3.83 -7.50
N GLU A 174 -4.17 4.67 -8.21
CA GLU A 174 -5.62 4.49 -8.35
C GLU A 174 -5.96 3.20 -9.11
N LYS A 175 -5.17 2.86 -10.14
CA LYS A 175 -5.30 1.59 -10.86
C LYS A 175 -5.00 0.39 -9.96
N GLY A 176 -3.95 0.46 -9.13
CA GLY A 176 -3.64 -0.54 -8.13
C GLY A 176 -4.81 -0.76 -7.17
N ARG A 177 -5.38 0.32 -6.61
CA ARG A 177 -6.55 0.26 -5.72
C ARG A 177 -7.76 -0.39 -6.39
N VAL A 178 -8.05 -0.07 -7.65
CA VAL A 178 -9.15 -0.70 -8.38
C VAL A 178 -8.88 -2.17 -8.67
N LEU A 179 -7.65 -2.51 -9.05
CA LEU A 179 -7.26 -3.89 -9.31
C LEU A 179 -7.34 -4.74 -8.05
N GLU A 180 -6.96 -4.18 -6.90
CA GLU A 180 -7.12 -4.83 -5.60
C GLU A 180 -8.60 -5.10 -5.30
N GLN A 181 -9.50 -4.10 -5.44
CA GLN A 181 -10.94 -4.30 -5.26
C GLN A 181 -11.51 -5.35 -6.23
N LYS A 182 -11.09 -5.34 -7.49
CA LYS A 182 -11.50 -6.35 -8.49
C LYS A 182 -11.00 -7.74 -8.11
N LEU A 183 -9.74 -7.85 -7.70
CA LEU A 183 -9.14 -9.10 -7.23
C LEU A 183 -9.97 -9.68 -6.09
N GLN A 184 -10.34 -8.87 -5.10
CA GLN A 184 -11.17 -9.31 -3.96
C GLN A 184 -12.53 -9.87 -4.41
N LEU A 185 -13.23 -9.18 -5.31
CA LEU A 185 -14.51 -9.64 -5.86
C LEU A 185 -14.37 -10.95 -6.66
N ILE A 186 -13.35 -11.04 -7.50
CA ILE A 186 -13.14 -12.22 -8.36
C ILE A 186 -12.74 -13.43 -7.51
N LEU A 187 -11.83 -13.28 -6.53
CA LEU A 187 -11.43 -14.36 -5.63
C LEU A 187 -12.63 -14.93 -4.88
N SER A 188 -13.53 -14.07 -4.37
CA SER A 188 -14.76 -14.52 -3.71
C SER A 188 -15.65 -15.34 -4.65
N LYS A 189 -15.80 -14.92 -5.92
CA LYS A 189 -16.58 -15.67 -6.91
C LYS A 189 -15.97 -17.04 -7.22
N VAL A 190 -14.67 -17.08 -7.52
CA VAL A 190 -13.95 -18.32 -7.83
C VAL A 190 -14.11 -19.31 -6.69
N TYR A 191 -13.85 -18.87 -5.45
CA TYR A 191 -14.00 -19.73 -4.27
C TYR A 191 -15.42 -20.28 -4.13
N ASN A 192 -16.43 -19.40 -4.21
CA ASN A 192 -17.83 -19.82 -4.07
C ASN A 192 -18.22 -20.84 -5.14
N PHE A 193 -17.78 -20.65 -6.39
CA PHE A 193 -18.06 -21.62 -7.45
C PHE A 193 -17.33 -22.96 -7.24
N THR A 194 -16.12 -22.96 -6.69
CA THR A 194 -15.41 -24.20 -6.34
C THR A 194 -16.11 -24.96 -5.20
N GLU A 195 -16.47 -24.27 -4.12
CA GLU A 195 -17.23 -24.85 -2.98
C GLU A 195 -18.58 -25.43 -3.47
N MET A 196 -19.26 -24.70 -4.34
CA MET A 196 -20.52 -25.16 -4.93
C MET A 196 -20.34 -26.38 -5.83
N LYS A 197 -19.28 -26.46 -6.64
CA LYS A 197 -18.97 -27.64 -7.48
C LYS A 197 -18.73 -28.88 -6.63
N GLU A 198 -17.97 -28.77 -5.54
CA GLU A 198 -17.66 -29.91 -4.66
C GLU A 198 -18.92 -30.46 -3.98
N VAL A 199 -19.74 -29.59 -3.39
CA VAL A 199 -20.98 -30.06 -2.74
C VAL A 199 -21.97 -30.63 -3.76
N MET A 200 -21.96 -30.15 -5.00
CA MET A 200 -22.75 -30.70 -6.10
C MET A 200 -22.33 -32.09 -6.57
N GLU A 201 -21.04 -32.40 -6.48
CA GLU A 201 -20.51 -33.74 -6.75
C GLU A 201 -20.95 -34.73 -5.67
N GLN A 202 -21.10 -34.26 -4.43
CA GLN A 202 -21.48 -35.07 -3.27
C GLN A 202 -23.00 -35.21 -3.08
N ASN A 203 -23.80 -34.21 -3.49
CA ASN A 203 -25.26 -34.20 -3.31
C ASN A 203 -25.97 -33.77 -4.61
N GLN A 204 -26.84 -34.63 -5.15
CA GLN A 204 -27.49 -34.37 -6.44
C GLN A 204 -28.52 -33.23 -6.42
N ASN A 205 -29.08 -32.85 -5.26
CA ASN A 205 -29.94 -31.68 -5.05
C ASN A 205 -29.80 -31.19 -3.60
N ALA A 206 -29.18 -30.03 -3.37
CA ALA A 206 -29.04 -29.45 -2.03
C ALA A 206 -29.26 -27.94 -2.05
N GLN A 207 -29.80 -27.42 -0.94
CA GLN A 207 -29.81 -25.99 -0.66
C GLN A 207 -28.46 -25.64 -0.01
N LEU A 208 -27.65 -24.86 -0.72
CA LEU A 208 -26.30 -24.50 -0.30
C LEU A 208 -26.28 -23.13 0.33
N LYS A 209 -25.75 -23.05 1.55
CA LYS A 209 -25.45 -21.80 2.23
C LYS A 209 -24.05 -21.34 1.84
N ILE A 210 -23.98 -20.32 0.98
CA ILE A 210 -22.72 -19.74 0.50
C ILE A 210 -22.51 -18.36 1.09
N THR A 211 -21.25 -17.92 1.16
CA THR A 211 -20.89 -16.59 1.67
C THR A 211 -20.32 -15.75 0.54
N ILE A 212 -21.06 -14.73 0.11
CA ILE A 212 -20.75 -13.92 -1.07
C ILE A 212 -20.25 -12.54 -0.61
N LEU A 213 -19.19 -12.07 -1.24
CA LEU A 213 -18.74 -10.69 -1.10
C LEU A 213 -19.57 -9.80 -2.03
N GLU A 214 -20.41 -8.95 -1.46
CA GLU A 214 -21.26 -8.04 -2.23
C GLU A 214 -20.77 -6.59 -2.16
N PRO A 215 -20.86 -5.85 -3.27
CA PRO A 215 -20.62 -4.42 -3.27
C PRO A 215 -21.75 -3.69 -2.54
N PHE A 216 -21.37 -2.78 -1.66
CA PHE A 216 -22.26 -1.91 -0.90
C PHE A 216 -21.80 -0.45 -1.04
N LYS A 217 -22.73 0.47 -1.30
CA LYS A 217 -22.44 1.91 -1.38
C LYS A 217 -22.52 2.53 0.02
N GLU A 218 -21.38 2.87 0.60
CA GLU A 218 -21.29 3.61 1.87
C GLU A 218 -21.27 5.12 1.61
N ARG A 219 -21.94 5.90 2.47
CA ARG A 219 -21.97 7.37 2.36
C ARG A 219 -20.56 7.94 2.48
N TYR A 220 -20.23 8.85 1.58
CA TYR A 220 -18.98 9.58 1.53
C TYR A 220 -19.27 11.09 1.59
N GLU A 221 -18.57 11.81 2.46
CA GLU A 221 -18.80 13.25 2.66
C GLU A 221 -18.45 14.09 1.43
N LYS A 222 -17.52 13.60 0.60
CA LYS A 222 -17.13 14.21 -0.68
C LYS A 222 -17.73 13.39 -1.84
N LYS A 223 -17.34 13.75 -3.06
CA LYS A 223 -17.74 13.03 -4.27
C LYS A 223 -16.73 11.94 -4.59
N ALA A 224 -17.18 10.74 -4.95
CA ALA A 224 -16.34 9.70 -5.53
C ALA A 224 -16.76 9.42 -6.97
N LEU A 225 -15.88 8.83 -7.76
CA LEU A 225 -16.21 8.30 -9.07
C LEU A 225 -16.35 6.77 -8.99
N ASN A 226 -17.55 6.26 -9.19
CA ASN A 226 -17.89 4.86 -9.08
C ASN A 226 -18.13 4.27 -10.47
N CYS A 227 -17.68 3.04 -10.69
CA CYS A 227 -18.01 2.28 -11.89
C CYS A 227 -19.10 1.25 -11.56
N CYS A 228 -20.30 1.41 -12.12
CA CYS A 228 -21.44 0.52 -11.90
C CYS A 228 -21.32 -0.80 -12.68
N SER A 229 -20.48 -0.87 -13.71
CA SER A 229 -20.19 -2.14 -14.39
C SER A 229 -19.20 -3.01 -13.61
N CYS A 230 -18.23 -2.38 -12.93
CA CYS A 230 -17.24 -3.10 -12.11
C CYS A 230 -17.66 -3.24 -10.65
N ASN A 231 -18.60 -2.41 -10.16
CA ASN A 231 -18.94 -2.24 -8.75
C ASN A 231 -17.74 -1.87 -7.86
N VAL A 232 -16.91 -0.95 -8.35
CA VAL A 232 -15.71 -0.44 -7.65
C VAL A 232 -15.67 1.08 -7.67
N THR A 233 -14.97 1.67 -6.71
CA THR A 233 -14.67 3.10 -6.73
C THR A 233 -13.35 3.33 -7.47
N CYS A 234 -13.41 4.07 -8.58
CA CYS A 234 -12.27 4.34 -9.46
C CYS A 234 -11.29 5.36 -8.87
N HIS A 235 -11.81 6.41 -8.22
CA HIS A 235 -11.00 7.31 -7.39
C HIS A 235 -11.89 8.11 -6.44
N LYS A 236 -11.32 8.52 -5.30
CA LYS A 236 -11.94 9.42 -4.32
C LYS A 236 -10.86 10.24 -3.59
N PRO A 237 -11.06 11.55 -3.35
CA PRO A 237 -12.18 12.37 -3.83
C PRO A 237 -12.11 12.66 -5.34
N CYS A 238 -13.26 12.91 -5.96
CA CYS A 238 -13.41 13.30 -7.36
C CYS A 238 -13.66 14.82 -7.49
N PRO A 239 -12.61 15.61 -7.76
CA PRO A 239 -12.74 17.04 -8.02
C PRO A 239 -13.44 17.27 -9.38
N ILE A 240 -14.53 18.04 -9.33
CA ILE A 240 -15.36 18.68 -10.38
C ILE A 240 -15.51 18.00 -11.78
N ASN A 241 -16.79 17.76 -12.11
CA ASN A 241 -17.41 17.42 -13.41
C ASN A 241 -16.74 16.27 -14.22
N CYS A 242 -17.39 15.10 -14.25
CA CYS A 242 -16.92 13.87 -14.90
C CYS A 242 -16.34 14.03 -16.32
N LYS A 243 -16.74 15.07 -17.07
CA LYS A 243 -16.17 15.37 -18.40
C LYS A 243 -14.70 15.82 -18.36
N ILE A 244 -14.18 16.30 -17.22
CA ILE A 244 -12.82 16.86 -17.05
C ILE A 244 -12.01 16.05 -16.02
N CYS A 245 -12.55 14.93 -15.51
CA CYS A 245 -11.79 14.06 -14.62
C CYS A 245 -10.50 13.62 -15.31
N LYS A 246 -9.33 13.95 -14.71
CA LYS A 246 -8.00 13.66 -15.26
C LYS A 246 -7.79 12.15 -15.55
N GLU A 247 -8.48 11.30 -14.78
CA GLU A 247 -8.53 9.84 -14.95
C GLU A 247 -9.45 9.34 -16.08
N MET A 248 -9.95 10.25 -16.92
CA MET A 248 -10.80 9.96 -18.07
C MET A 248 -10.04 10.42 -19.32
N LYS A 249 -9.26 9.51 -19.92
CA LYS A 249 -8.50 9.83 -21.14
C LYS A 249 -9.46 10.11 -22.29
N HIS A 250 -9.42 11.34 -22.80
CA HIS A 250 -10.05 11.73 -24.06
C HIS A 250 -9.14 11.34 -25.21
N SER A 251 -9.21 10.09 -25.67
CA SER A 251 -8.59 9.68 -26.94
C SER A 251 -9.67 9.49 -28.00
N GLY A 252 -9.90 10.53 -28.79
CA GLY A 252 -10.92 10.54 -29.86
C GLY A 252 -12.36 10.39 -29.33
N ASN A 253 -13.19 9.64 -30.06
CA ASN A 253 -14.63 9.43 -29.75
C ASN A 253 -14.92 8.38 -28.65
N ARG A 254 -13.91 7.73 -28.06
CA ARG A 254 -14.10 6.71 -27.01
C ARG A 254 -13.59 7.21 -25.67
N LYS A 255 -14.52 7.54 -24.76
CA LYS A 255 -14.22 7.97 -23.38
C LYS A 255 -14.16 6.75 -22.47
N ASN A 256 -12.97 6.20 -22.25
CA ASN A 256 -12.77 5.08 -21.32
C ASN A 256 -11.99 5.56 -20.09
N CYS A 257 -12.29 4.96 -18.93
CA CYS A 257 -11.56 5.22 -17.70
C CYS A 257 -10.13 4.69 -17.78
N THR A 258 -9.15 5.50 -17.38
CA THR A 258 -7.73 5.10 -17.34
C THR A 258 -7.48 3.99 -16.33
N VAL A 259 -8.26 4.01 -15.24
CA VAL A 259 -8.18 3.14 -14.08
C VAL A 259 -8.83 1.78 -14.35
N CYS A 260 -10.15 1.74 -14.61
CA CYS A 260 -10.89 0.47 -14.72
C CYS A 260 -11.12 -0.02 -16.16
N LYS A 261 -10.75 0.78 -17.17
CA LYS A 261 -10.96 0.57 -18.62
C LYS A 261 -12.40 0.54 -19.11
N CYS A 262 -13.41 0.65 -18.24
CA CYS A 262 -14.80 0.73 -18.65
C CYS A 262 -15.15 2.07 -19.32
N SER A 263 -16.21 2.04 -20.13
CA SER A 263 -16.79 3.23 -20.76
C SER A 263 -17.19 4.27 -19.71
N PHE A 264 -17.08 5.54 -20.07
CA PHE A 264 -17.60 6.67 -19.30
C PHE A 264 -19.06 6.49 -18.87
N LYS A 265 -19.88 5.86 -19.71
CA LYS A 265 -21.31 5.61 -19.42
C LYS A 265 -21.52 4.67 -18.23
N ALA A 266 -20.52 3.85 -17.90
CA ALA A 266 -20.55 2.97 -16.74
C ALA A 266 -20.20 3.69 -15.43
N HIS A 267 -19.89 4.99 -15.47
CA HIS A 267 -19.39 5.72 -14.32
C HIS A 267 -20.40 6.73 -13.80
N GLU A 268 -20.53 6.78 -12.48
CA GLU A 268 -21.39 7.68 -11.75
C GLU A 268 -20.56 8.45 -10.72
N ARG A 269 -20.81 9.76 -10.61
CA ARG A 269 -20.23 10.59 -9.55
C ARG A 269 -21.30 10.89 -8.51
N ASP A 270 -21.16 10.27 -7.35
CA ASP A 270 -22.14 10.36 -6.27
C ASP A 270 -21.46 10.66 -4.91
N ASN A 271 -22.26 10.79 -3.85
CA ASN A 271 -21.80 10.96 -2.46
C ASN A 271 -21.63 9.60 -1.76
N TYR A 272 -21.28 8.56 -2.51
CA TYR A 272 -21.08 7.22 -2.00
C TYR A 272 -19.77 6.65 -2.54
N HIS A 273 -19.22 5.66 -1.87
CA HIS A 273 -18.17 4.84 -2.45
C HIS A 273 -18.47 3.38 -2.19
N PHE A 274 -17.95 2.51 -3.05
CA PHE A 274 -18.07 1.08 -2.84
C PHE A 274 -17.22 0.67 -1.63
N LYS A 275 -17.84 -0.14 -0.78
CA LYS A 275 -17.23 -1.04 0.19
C LYS A 275 -17.74 -2.44 -0.13
N PHE A 276 -17.08 -3.44 0.44
CA PHE A 276 -17.49 -4.82 0.26
C PHE A 276 -17.91 -5.41 1.60
N VAL A 277 -19.05 -6.09 1.58
CA VAL A 277 -19.63 -6.72 2.76
C VAL A 277 -19.93 -8.18 2.45
N TRP A 278 -19.65 -9.05 3.41
CA TRP A 278 -19.98 -10.46 3.30
C TRP A 278 -21.45 -10.67 3.62
N LYS A 279 -22.15 -11.41 2.77
CA LYS A 279 -23.53 -11.84 3.01
C LYS A 279 -23.64 -13.34 2.84
N GLN A 280 -24.50 -13.94 3.65
CA GLN A 280 -24.88 -15.34 3.49
C GLN A 280 -26.06 -15.40 2.52
N ASP A 281 -25.95 -16.27 1.52
CA ASP A 281 -27.00 -16.52 0.54
C ASP A 281 -27.31 -18.02 0.49
N LEU A 282 -28.56 -18.36 0.22
CA LEU A 282 -29.04 -19.74 0.08
C LEU A 282 -29.35 -20.00 -1.39
N LYS A 283 -28.55 -20.84 -2.04
CA LYS A 283 -28.74 -21.22 -3.45
C LYS A 283 -29.34 -22.61 -3.55
N ASN A 284 -30.42 -22.73 -4.31
CA ASN A 284 -30.96 -24.01 -4.72
C ASN A 284 -30.23 -24.50 -5.95
N VAL A 285 -29.65 -25.70 -5.86
CA VAL A 285 -28.80 -26.23 -6.89
C VAL A 285 -29.49 -27.37 -7.62
N ASP A 286 -29.98 -27.08 -8.82
CA ASP A 286 -30.53 -28.05 -9.76
C ASP A 286 -29.56 -28.34 -10.92
N ARG A 287 -29.95 -29.24 -11.82
CA ARG A 287 -29.13 -29.63 -12.99
C ARG A 287 -28.84 -28.46 -13.94
N LYS A 288 -29.76 -27.52 -14.12
CA LYS A 288 -29.56 -26.35 -15.00
C LYS A 288 -28.58 -25.37 -14.36
N TYR A 289 -28.63 -25.24 -13.04
CA TYR A 289 -27.73 -24.44 -12.24
C TYR A 289 -26.29 -25.01 -12.23
N LYS A 290 -26.12 -26.35 -12.31
CA LYS A 290 -24.80 -27.00 -12.47
C LYS A 290 -24.05 -26.53 -13.71
N GLU A 291 -24.71 -26.53 -14.87
CA GLU A 291 -24.09 -26.08 -16.12
C GLU A 291 -23.76 -24.59 -16.08
N GLN A 292 -24.65 -23.78 -15.50
CA GLN A 292 -24.42 -22.34 -15.30
C GLN A 292 -23.20 -22.08 -14.40
N ILE A 293 -23.07 -22.80 -13.29
CA ILE A 293 -21.93 -22.63 -12.36
C ILE A 293 -20.62 -23.05 -13.01
N LYS A 294 -20.62 -24.09 -13.85
CA LYS A 294 -19.41 -24.44 -14.61
C LYS A 294 -18.97 -23.30 -15.52
N GLN A 295 -19.89 -22.72 -16.28
CA GLN A 295 -19.60 -21.59 -17.16
C GLN A 295 -19.19 -20.32 -16.40
N GLU A 296 -19.86 -19.99 -15.29
CA GLU A 296 -19.55 -18.82 -14.47
C GLU A 296 -18.21 -18.98 -13.73
N SER A 297 -17.87 -20.21 -13.31
CA SER A 297 -16.57 -20.55 -12.73
C SER A 297 -15.43 -20.36 -13.74
N ASP A 298 -15.58 -20.89 -14.96
CA ASP A 298 -14.58 -20.73 -16.01
C ASP A 298 -14.40 -19.25 -16.39
N LYS A 299 -15.49 -18.49 -16.40
CA LYS A 299 -15.46 -17.04 -16.64
C LYS A 299 -14.74 -16.29 -15.51
N ALA A 300 -15.08 -16.57 -14.24
CA ALA A 300 -14.45 -15.93 -13.08
C ALA A 300 -12.94 -16.23 -13.04
N THR A 301 -12.54 -17.43 -13.45
CA THR A 301 -11.13 -17.84 -13.57
C THR A 301 -10.39 -17.01 -14.61
N LYS A 302 -10.98 -16.83 -15.80
CA LYS A 302 -10.40 -15.97 -16.84
C LYS A 302 -10.30 -14.52 -16.39
N GLU A 303 -11.31 -14.02 -15.68
CA GLU A 303 -11.29 -12.67 -15.07
C GLU A 303 -10.15 -12.54 -14.05
N LEU A 304 -9.90 -13.58 -13.23
CA LEU A 304 -8.83 -13.60 -12.23
C LEU A 304 -7.46 -13.46 -12.88
N ILE A 305 -7.21 -14.30 -13.88
CA ILE A 305 -5.94 -14.31 -14.65
C ILE A 305 -5.69 -12.94 -15.28
N GLN A 306 -6.71 -12.38 -15.93
CA GLN A 306 -6.60 -11.05 -16.53
C GLN A 306 -6.30 -9.97 -15.48
N CYS A 307 -6.94 -10.04 -14.31
CA CYS A 307 -6.69 -9.10 -13.22
C CYS A 307 -5.25 -9.19 -12.71
N LEU A 308 -4.73 -10.40 -12.50
CA LEU A 308 -3.34 -10.63 -12.05
C LEU A 308 -2.32 -10.11 -13.07
N ARG A 309 -2.57 -10.29 -14.38
CA ARG A 309 -1.73 -9.70 -15.44
C ARG A 309 -1.73 -8.18 -15.40
N GLU A 310 -2.88 -7.56 -15.19
CA GLU A 310 -2.97 -6.10 -15.07
C GLU A 310 -2.22 -5.58 -13.86
N ILE A 311 -2.26 -6.31 -12.72
CA ILE A 311 -1.47 -5.99 -11.54
C ILE A 311 0.02 -6.14 -11.82
N LYS A 312 0.46 -7.25 -12.43
CA LYS A 312 1.86 -7.43 -12.81
C LYS A 312 2.37 -6.32 -13.71
N ASN A 313 1.60 -5.95 -14.73
CA ASN A 313 1.97 -4.83 -15.60
C ASN A 313 2.09 -3.51 -14.83
N CYS A 314 1.20 -3.27 -13.85
CA CYS A 314 1.32 -2.11 -12.95
C CYS A 314 2.59 -2.19 -12.10
N VAL A 315 2.89 -3.35 -11.52
CA VAL A 315 4.10 -3.61 -10.72
C VAL A 315 5.37 -3.42 -11.56
N GLU A 316 5.45 -3.94 -12.78
CA GLU A 316 6.59 -3.74 -13.69
C GLU A 316 6.74 -2.26 -14.09
N THR A 317 5.63 -1.59 -14.39
CA THR A 317 5.66 -0.14 -14.67
C THR A 317 6.17 0.63 -13.44
N LEU A 318 5.76 0.23 -12.23
CA LEU A 318 6.24 0.81 -10.99
C LEU A 318 7.73 0.53 -10.76
N LYS A 319 8.23 -0.69 -11.03
CA LYS A 319 9.67 -1.02 -10.96
C LYS A 319 10.50 -0.07 -11.82
N HIS A 320 10.07 0.18 -13.05
CA HIS A 320 10.79 1.10 -13.96
C HIS A 320 10.84 2.55 -13.46
N ILE A 321 9.94 2.94 -12.55
CA ILE A 321 9.80 4.31 -12.04
C ILE A 321 10.24 4.42 -10.56
N ALA A 322 10.66 3.31 -9.93
CA ALA A 322 10.94 3.24 -8.49
C ALA A 322 12.42 3.24 -8.12
N LEU A 323 12.70 3.73 -6.90
CA LEU A 323 14.01 3.83 -6.27
C LEU A 323 14.70 2.50 -5.97
N ARG A 324 13.90 1.46 -5.69
CA ARG A 324 14.34 0.09 -5.37
C ARG A 324 13.52 -0.90 -6.18
N PRO A 325 13.80 -1.06 -7.48
CA PRO A 325 13.07 -2.00 -8.33
C PRO A 325 13.16 -3.44 -7.83
N SER A 326 14.23 -3.78 -7.11
CA SER A 326 14.45 -5.10 -6.50
C SER A 326 13.46 -5.45 -5.37
N GLN A 327 12.80 -4.47 -4.76
CA GLN A 327 11.83 -4.68 -3.67
C GLN A 327 10.36 -4.59 -4.14
N ILE A 328 10.10 -4.07 -5.34
CA ILE A 328 8.74 -3.97 -5.89
C ILE A 328 8.48 -5.20 -6.74
N THR A 329 8.30 -6.36 -6.11
CA THR A 329 7.93 -7.60 -6.80
C THR A 329 6.43 -7.85 -6.72
N MET A 330 5.92 -8.66 -7.64
CA MET A 330 4.53 -9.14 -7.60
C MET A 330 4.30 -9.92 -6.30
N GLU A 331 5.27 -10.73 -5.89
CA GLU A 331 5.32 -11.41 -4.59
C GLU A 331 5.10 -10.44 -3.42
N ASN A 332 5.88 -9.37 -3.32
CA ASN A 332 5.77 -8.39 -2.24
C ASN A 332 4.46 -7.62 -2.29
N TYR A 333 3.96 -7.31 -3.50
CA TYR A 333 2.67 -6.64 -3.65
C TYR A 333 1.51 -7.51 -3.15
N ILE A 334 1.45 -8.80 -3.52
CA ILE A 334 0.45 -9.73 -2.98
C ILE A 334 0.69 -9.97 -1.48
N GLY A 335 1.95 -10.05 -1.05
CA GLY A 335 2.33 -10.22 0.35
C GLY A 335 1.77 -9.09 1.23
N ASN A 336 1.89 -7.85 0.77
CA ASN A 336 1.33 -6.69 1.46
C ASN A 336 -0.21 -6.76 1.53
N ILE A 337 -0.89 -7.08 0.43
CA ILE A 337 -2.35 -7.29 0.44
C ILE A 337 -2.70 -8.41 1.43
N LEU A 338 -1.96 -9.51 1.43
CA LEU A 338 -2.19 -10.64 2.32
C LEU A 338 -2.02 -10.26 3.80
N GLU A 339 -0.98 -9.50 4.14
CA GLU A 339 -0.77 -9.00 5.51
C GLU A 339 -1.89 -8.05 5.94
N GLU A 340 -2.31 -7.14 5.05
CA GLU A 340 -3.45 -6.24 5.29
C GLU A 340 -4.73 -7.04 5.59
N GLU A 341 -5.02 -8.08 4.81
CA GLU A 341 -6.19 -8.94 5.00
C GLU A 341 -6.12 -9.78 6.27
N LYS A 342 -4.93 -10.26 6.64
CA LYS A 342 -4.71 -10.96 7.91
C LYS A 342 -4.93 -10.08 9.13
N LEU A 343 -4.74 -8.77 9.03
CA LEU A 343 -4.94 -7.83 10.14
C LEU A 343 -6.40 -7.47 10.37
N ILE A 344 -7.26 -7.65 9.37
CA ILE A 344 -8.71 -7.41 9.44
C ILE A 344 -9.45 -8.66 10.01
N TYR A 345 -8.71 -9.63 10.56
CA TYR A 345 -9.18 -10.98 10.90
C TYR A 345 -10.51 -11.02 11.67
N ASN A 346 -11.53 -11.55 10.99
CA ASN A 346 -12.67 -12.22 11.61
C ASN A 346 -12.90 -13.54 10.86
N ASP A 347 -13.63 -14.49 11.45
CA ASP A 347 -13.79 -15.85 10.90
C ASP A 347 -14.32 -15.90 9.45
N SER A 348 -15.00 -14.83 8.99
CA SER A 348 -15.51 -14.69 7.62
C SER A 348 -14.41 -14.34 6.58
N TYR A 349 -13.26 -13.80 7.01
CA TYR A 349 -12.12 -13.45 6.14
C TYR A 349 -11.10 -14.59 5.95
N SER A 350 -11.23 -15.69 6.71
CA SER A 350 -10.30 -16.84 6.68
C SER A 350 -10.13 -17.46 5.28
N LYS A 351 -11.22 -17.53 4.51
CA LYS A 351 -11.26 -18.07 3.14
C LYS A 351 -10.48 -17.21 2.12
N LYS A 352 -10.47 -15.89 2.30
CA LYS A 352 -9.75 -14.92 1.45
C LYS A 352 -8.24 -14.99 1.65
N VAL A 353 -7.82 -15.10 2.91
CA VAL A 353 -6.41 -15.21 3.32
C VAL A 353 -5.78 -16.46 2.70
N ALA A 354 -6.48 -17.60 2.68
CA ALA A 354 -6.00 -18.85 2.08
C ALA A 354 -5.71 -18.74 0.57
N MET A 355 -6.59 -18.06 -0.17
CA MET A 355 -6.42 -17.93 -1.62
C MET A 355 -5.30 -16.93 -1.98
N LEU A 356 -5.20 -15.82 -1.25
CA LEU A 356 -4.07 -14.88 -1.39
C LEU A 356 -2.74 -15.53 -0.98
N GLN A 357 -2.72 -16.37 0.05
CA GLN A 357 -1.55 -17.18 0.42
C GLN A 357 -1.11 -18.09 -0.72
N SER A 358 -2.04 -18.80 -1.36
CA SER A 358 -1.73 -19.70 -2.47
C SER A 358 -1.12 -18.96 -3.67
N ILE A 359 -1.63 -17.76 -3.98
CA ILE A 359 -1.08 -16.91 -5.05
C ILE A 359 0.31 -16.38 -4.64
N HIS A 360 0.48 -15.93 -3.40
CA HIS A 360 1.75 -15.43 -2.88
C HIS A 360 2.84 -16.52 -2.90
N GLU A 361 2.54 -17.71 -2.42
CA GLU A 361 3.46 -18.86 -2.41
C GLU A 361 3.88 -19.25 -3.82
N ALA A 362 2.95 -19.21 -4.78
CA ALA A 362 3.27 -19.51 -6.16
C ALA A 362 4.20 -18.47 -6.79
N GLU A 363 3.90 -17.17 -6.67
CA GLU A 363 4.77 -16.10 -7.18
C GLU A 363 6.17 -16.14 -6.56
N LYS A 364 6.27 -16.53 -5.27
CA LYS A 364 7.54 -16.77 -4.60
C LYS A 364 8.32 -17.95 -5.21
N MET A 365 7.63 -19.00 -5.63
CA MET A 365 8.26 -20.19 -6.25
C MET A 365 8.68 -19.96 -7.70
N SER A 366 8.00 -19.08 -8.44
CA SER A 366 8.40 -18.72 -9.80
C SER A 366 8.03 -17.27 -10.10
N ALA A 367 9.06 -16.41 -10.13
CA ALA A 367 8.95 -14.98 -10.43
C ALA A 367 8.44 -14.69 -11.86
N SER A 368 8.21 -15.72 -12.68
CA SER A 368 7.77 -15.63 -14.08
C SER A 368 6.40 -16.25 -14.37
N LEU A 369 5.68 -16.84 -13.39
CA LEU A 369 4.42 -17.61 -13.61
C LEU A 369 3.36 -16.93 -14.47
N LEU A 370 3.31 -15.60 -14.40
CA LEU A 370 2.34 -14.78 -15.13
C LEU A 370 2.74 -14.49 -16.60
N ASN A 371 3.82 -15.07 -17.12
CA ASN A 371 4.35 -14.80 -18.47
C ASN A 371 3.74 -15.68 -19.57
N ASN A 372 3.18 -16.83 -19.22
CA ASN A 372 2.59 -17.79 -20.15
C ASN A 372 1.20 -18.24 -19.64
N ASP A 373 0.28 -18.56 -20.55
CA ASP A 373 -1.11 -18.93 -20.25
C ASP A 373 -1.22 -20.30 -19.52
N ASP A 374 -0.31 -21.23 -19.80
CA ASP A 374 -0.26 -22.58 -19.22
C ASP A 374 0.21 -22.58 -17.75
N GLU A 375 1.22 -21.78 -17.39
CA GLU A 375 1.72 -21.64 -16.00
C GLU A 375 0.65 -21.02 -15.08
N LEU A 376 -0.19 -20.14 -15.64
CA LEU A 376 -1.34 -19.54 -14.96
C LEU A 376 -2.50 -20.52 -14.73
N VAL A 377 -2.73 -21.41 -15.70
CA VAL A 377 -3.68 -22.51 -15.56
C VAL A 377 -3.15 -23.52 -14.53
N GLU A 378 -1.85 -23.77 -14.48
CA GLU A 378 -1.23 -24.64 -13.49
C GLU A 378 -1.30 -24.05 -12.07
N LEU A 379 -1.04 -22.74 -11.92
CA LEU A 379 -1.29 -22.01 -10.68
C LEU A 379 -2.76 -22.15 -10.24
N PHE A 380 -3.69 -21.99 -11.16
CA PHE A 380 -5.11 -22.14 -10.87
C PHE A 380 -5.45 -23.56 -10.41
N ASN A 381 -4.95 -24.59 -11.10
CA ASN A 381 -5.12 -25.99 -10.70
C ASN A 381 -4.54 -26.27 -9.31
N ARG A 382 -3.42 -25.64 -8.96
CA ARG A 382 -2.81 -25.75 -7.62
C ARG A 382 -3.65 -25.04 -6.56
N ILE A 383 -4.22 -23.87 -6.86
CA ILE A 383 -5.16 -23.16 -5.97
C ILE A 383 -6.42 -24.01 -5.75
N GLU A 384 -6.98 -24.60 -6.82
CA GLU A 384 -8.17 -25.46 -6.74
C GLU A 384 -7.88 -26.73 -5.92
N LEU A 385 -6.67 -27.31 -6.05
CA LEU A 385 -6.22 -28.47 -5.27
C LEU A 385 -5.93 -28.12 -3.79
N ALA A 386 -5.35 -26.96 -3.51
CA ALA A 386 -5.12 -26.47 -2.15
C ALA A 386 -6.44 -26.24 -1.41
N ASN A 387 -7.43 -25.66 -2.11
CA ASN A 387 -8.79 -25.49 -1.59
C ASN A 387 -9.45 -26.85 -1.24
N LYS A 388 -9.36 -27.85 -2.14
CA LYS A 388 -9.83 -29.23 -1.85
C LYS A 388 -9.23 -29.79 -0.56
N THR A 389 -7.93 -29.58 -0.35
CA THR A 389 -7.20 -30.13 0.80
C THR A 389 -7.59 -29.43 2.11
N GLN A 390 -7.84 -28.13 2.08
CA GLN A 390 -8.24 -27.34 3.25
C GLN A 390 -9.72 -27.57 3.63
N ILE A 391 -10.60 -27.71 2.64
CA ILE A 391 -12.02 -28.05 2.86
C ILE A 391 -12.15 -29.48 3.43
N ASN A 392 -11.39 -30.45 2.90
CA ASN A 392 -11.37 -31.81 3.45
C ASN A 392 -10.88 -31.87 4.90
N LYS A 393 -9.92 -31.02 5.29
CA LYS A 393 -9.50 -30.87 6.69
C LYS A 393 -10.60 -30.27 7.57
N GLN A 394 -11.34 -29.29 7.08
CA GLN A 394 -12.48 -28.72 7.81
C GLN A 394 -13.61 -29.75 7.96
N MET A 395 -13.98 -30.49 6.91
CA MET A 395 -15.03 -31.51 6.96
C MET A 395 -14.64 -32.73 7.80
N GLY A 396 -13.36 -33.13 7.82
CA GLY A 396 -12.86 -34.20 8.67
C GLY A 396 -12.96 -33.92 10.18
N CYS A 397 -13.05 -32.64 10.58
CA CYS A 397 -13.30 -32.25 11.97
C CYS A 397 -14.78 -32.32 12.39
N TRP A 398 -15.72 -32.54 11.47
CA TRP A 398 -17.15 -32.72 11.79
C TRP A 398 -17.59 -34.19 11.82
N ILE A 399 -16.69 -35.14 11.54
CA ILE A 399 -16.96 -36.60 11.54
C ILE A 399 -16.17 -37.30 12.67
N MET A 400 -15.95 -36.65 13.81
CA MET A 400 -15.50 -37.32 15.04
C MET A 400 -16.38 -36.97 16.22
#